data_AF-A0ABC9AU63-F1
#
_entry.id   AF-A0ABC9AU63-F1
#
_cell.length_a   1.000
_cell.length_b   1.000
_cell.length_c   1.000
_cell.angle_alpha   90.00
_cell.angle_beta   90.00
_cell.angle_gamma   90.00
#
_symmetry.space_group_name_H-M   'P 1'
#
loop_
_entity.id
_entity.type
_entity.pdbx_description
1 polymer ?
#
loop_
_entity_poly.entity_id
_entity_poly.type
_entity_poly.pdbx_seq_one_letter_code
_entity_poly.pdbx_strand_id
1 'polypeptide(L)'
;MGEEAAGAGRGSPERASLRVREMIRRHFELQGAERVRMLPANEFCKQGFVLGKASEAGFGNEMYKILTAGALSVMLNRSLIIGQTRGLYPFGEYISYTNQSFTIHEIKHLWRKHHCARTYGRDLNIRVDIFENPPETNVLCSDWNSWKDPIIWFDGTTDAVGIQFVLKNVHPRMKAAASALFGLPDSLDARPNTFGELMRAIISPSSTVQAAVNWALKGVNPDIVLHMRMMANRPVRARKAAVLCIKRALQICNIKRTPRVALVSDTPGSVKEIMSDISEFAEVLYFDYKLFTKTSGLEIVGNDKPLDFRSRDWGSAPRWVAFVDFFLAAQAKYAVVTGAHRRVGTTYAQLIAALAAANIHGQEPSGANFTFLSSIHSNLLVDGLSTQVGWGHIWNRYAGPLSCQRQPHQCALTPLLPPAWWDGQWQSPIPRDVRRLLEYGVRLSNMGEVDEKHLVSHCRSRKDHVKRYHVLPPYKNPGRT
;
A
#
# COMPACT_ATOMS: atom_id res chain seq x y z
N MET A 1 -25.54 22.44 0.99
CA MET A 1 -26.72 21.61 1.27
C MET A 1 -26.35 20.18 0.90
N GLY A 2 -26.29 19.20 1.80
CA GLY A 2 -26.56 19.20 3.23
C GLY A 2 -25.42 18.51 4.00
N GLU A 3 -25.09 19.09 5.15
CA GLU A 3 -24.59 18.32 6.28
C GLU A 3 -25.79 17.52 6.80
N GLU A 4 -25.82 16.22 6.52
CA GLU A 4 -26.69 15.31 7.26
C GLU A 4 -25.82 14.32 8.03
N ALA A 5 -25.90 14.49 9.35
CA ALA A 5 -25.64 13.53 10.40
C ALA A 5 -25.35 12.10 9.91
N ALA A 6 -24.08 11.74 9.91
CA ALA A 6 -23.65 10.35 9.83
C ALA A 6 -24.30 9.59 11.01
N GLY A 7 -25.19 8.66 10.66
CA GLY A 7 -26.03 7.94 11.60
C GLY A 7 -25.27 7.37 12.80
N ALA A 8 -25.85 7.58 13.98
CA ALA A 8 -25.50 6.90 15.21
C ALA A 8 -25.60 5.38 15.00
N GLY A 9 -24.45 4.70 14.88
CA GLY A 9 -24.40 3.24 14.76
C GLY A 9 -23.18 2.65 14.04
N ARG A 10 -22.36 3.43 13.33
CA ARG A 10 -21.11 2.96 12.70
C ARG A 10 -19.93 3.82 13.16
N GLY A 11 -18.94 3.21 13.81
CA GLY A 11 -17.80 3.94 14.41
C GLY A 11 -16.96 4.71 13.40
N SER A 12 -16.22 5.73 13.86
CA SER A 12 -15.35 6.55 13.01
C SER A 12 -14.23 5.74 12.32
N PRO A 13 -13.71 6.17 11.17
CA PRO A 13 -12.54 5.56 10.49
C PRO A 13 -11.33 5.37 11.41
N GLU A 14 -11.10 6.33 12.30
CA GLU A 14 -10.04 6.22 13.31
C GLU A 14 -10.29 5.03 14.25
N ARG A 15 -11.49 4.91 14.83
CA ARG A 15 -11.84 3.76 15.69
C ARG A 15 -11.72 2.44 14.93
N ALA A 16 -12.14 2.41 13.67
CA ALA A 16 -11.96 1.23 12.82
C ALA A 16 -10.48 0.90 12.61
N SER A 17 -9.64 1.91 12.39
CA SER A 17 -8.19 1.77 12.24
C SER A 17 -7.53 1.25 13.52
N LEU A 18 -7.91 1.78 14.69
CA LEU A 18 -7.43 1.32 15.99
C LEU A 18 -7.84 -0.13 16.29
N ARG A 19 -9.03 -0.55 15.88
CA ARG A 19 -9.44 -1.96 15.94
C ARG A 19 -8.53 -2.83 15.07
N VAL A 20 -8.27 -2.41 13.84
CA VAL A 20 -7.38 -3.13 12.91
C VAL A 20 -5.95 -3.19 13.46
N ARG A 21 -5.44 -2.11 14.06
CA ARG A 21 -4.16 -2.09 14.76
C ARG A 21 -4.06 -3.19 15.81
N GLU A 22 -5.09 -3.32 16.65
CA GLU A 22 -5.13 -4.36 17.68
C GLU A 22 -5.19 -5.78 17.09
N MET A 23 -5.95 -5.96 16.00
CA MET A 23 -5.98 -7.24 15.28
C MET A 23 -4.60 -7.63 14.73
N ILE A 24 -3.89 -6.68 14.11
CA ILE A 24 -2.54 -6.88 13.57
C ILE A 24 -1.56 -7.21 14.70
N ARG A 25 -1.63 -6.47 15.82
CA ARG A 25 -0.79 -6.69 17.00
C ARG A 25 -0.95 -8.11 17.54
N ARG A 26 -2.19 -8.54 17.83
CA ARG A 26 -2.49 -9.89 18.32
C ARG A 26 -2.06 -10.98 17.35
N HIS A 27 -2.24 -10.74 16.04
CA HIS A 27 -1.79 -11.68 15.03
C HIS A 27 -0.27 -11.90 15.11
N PHE A 28 0.52 -10.83 15.17
CA PHE A 28 1.97 -10.96 15.24
C PHE A 28 2.46 -11.52 16.59
N GLU A 29 1.74 -11.31 17.70
CA GLU A 29 2.07 -12.00 18.97
C GLU A 29 1.93 -13.53 18.86
N LEU A 30 0.94 -14.01 18.12
CA LEU A 30 0.64 -15.44 18.03
C LEU A 30 1.33 -16.14 16.86
N GLN A 31 1.37 -15.48 15.70
CA GLN A 31 1.84 -16.02 14.43
C GLN A 31 3.15 -15.37 13.95
N GLY A 32 3.66 -14.37 14.67
CA GLY A 32 4.90 -13.70 14.35
C GLY A 32 6.11 -14.59 14.57
N ALA A 33 7.16 -14.27 13.83
CA ALA A 33 8.35 -15.09 13.76
C ALA A 33 9.06 -15.25 15.11
N GLU A 34 9.03 -14.24 15.98
CA GLU A 34 9.61 -14.30 17.32
C GLU A 34 9.08 -15.49 18.12
N ARG A 35 7.75 -15.67 18.17
CA ARG A 35 7.13 -16.81 18.84
C ARG A 35 7.30 -18.10 18.05
N VAL A 36 7.06 -18.06 16.73
CA VAL A 36 7.01 -19.26 15.89
C VAL A 36 8.37 -19.97 15.81
N ARG A 37 9.49 -19.24 15.89
CA ARG A 37 10.85 -19.80 15.99
C ARG A 37 11.04 -20.74 17.19
N MET A 38 10.30 -20.51 18.26
CA MET A 38 10.42 -21.23 19.53
C MET A 38 9.50 -22.45 19.63
N LEU A 39 8.66 -22.70 18.62
CA LEU A 39 7.74 -23.82 18.63
C LEU A 39 8.48 -25.16 18.54
N PRO A 40 7.96 -26.21 19.19
CA PRO A 40 8.47 -27.57 19.00
C PRO A 40 8.24 -28.03 17.55
N ALA A 41 9.04 -29.01 17.10
CA ALA A 41 9.04 -29.46 15.71
C ALA A 41 7.65 -29.86 15.18
N ASN A 42 6.85 -30.56 16.00
CA ASN A 42 5.51 -31.01 15.66
C ASN A 42 4.51 -29.86 15.44
N GLU A 43 4.71 -28.72 16.08
CA GLU A 43 3.89 -27.52 15.91
C GLU A 43 4.43 -26.63 14.79
N PHE A 44 5.75 -26.37 14.77
CA PHE A 44 6.40 -25.61 13.71
C PHE A 44 6.10 -26.22 12.33
N CYS A 45 6.22 -27.54 12.20
CA CYS A 45 5.96 -28.23 10.94
C CYS A 45 4.48 -28.22 10.53
N LYS A 46 3.53 -27.72 11.34
CA LYS A 46 2.13 -27.46 10.95
C LYS A 46 1.90 -26.02 10.49
N GLN A 47 2.85 -25.13 10.75
CA GLN A 47 2.70 -23.70 10.50
C GLN A 47 2.48 -23.38 9.02
N GLY A 48 1.54 -22.48 8.73
CA GLY A 48 1.33 -21.93 7.40
C GLY A 48 1.97 -20.56 7.26
N PHE A 49 2.34 -20.19 6.03
CA PHE A 49 3.03 -18.95 5.72
C PHE A 49 2.39 -18.23 4.53
N VAL A 50 2.50 -16.90 4.51
CA VAL A 50 2.17 -16.06 3.36
C VAL A 50 3.41 -15.30 2.93
N LEU A 51 3.76 -15.36 1.65
CA LEU A 51 4.93 -14.73 1.08
C LEU A 51 4.59 -13.39 0.42
N GLY A 52 5.16 -12.32 0.96
CA GLY A 52 5.28 -11.01 0.31
C GLY A 52 6.59 -10.95 -0.47
N LYS A 53 6.55 -11.38 -1.73
CA LYS A 53 7.72 -11.28 -2.61
C LYS A 53 7.79 -9.89 -3.23
N ALA A 54 8.83 -9.15 -2.89
CA ALA A 54 9.08 -7.83 -3.45
C ALA A 54 10.47 -7.73 -4.07
N SER A 55 10.57 -6.91 -5.10
CA SER A 55 11.81 -6.54 -5.76
C SER A 55 12.21 -5.13 -5.34
N GLU A 56 13.46 -4.74 -5.58
CA GLU A 56 13.87 -3.34 -5.37
C GLU A 56 13.54 -2.48 -6.59
N ALA A 57 12.31 -2.57 -7.11
CA ALA A 57 11.80 -1.83 -8.27
C ALA A 57 11.35 -0.42 -7.91
N GLY A 58 10.04 -0.17 -7.82
CA GLY A 58 9.48 1.09 -7.35
C GLY A 58 8.89 0.90 -5.96
N PHE A 59 9.28 1.73 -4.99
CA PHE A 59 8.92 1.52 -3.57
C PHE A 59 7.42 1.29 -3.35
N GLY A 60 6.58 2.18 -3.89
CA GLY A 60 5.14 2.14 -3.65
C GLY A 60 4.52 0.79 -4.03
N ASN A 61 4.76 0.33 -5.26
CA ASN A 61 4.16 -0.90 -5.76
C ASN A 61 4.71 -2.15 -5.06
N GLU A 62 5.99 -2.15 -4.74
CA GLU A 62 6.65 -3.27 -4.08
C GLU A 62 6.25 -3.36 -2.60
N MET A 63 6.04 -2.24 -1.93
CA MET A 63 5.50 -2.20 -0.58
C MET A 63 4.06 -2.72 -0.54
N TYR A 64 3.21 -2.42 -1.53
CA TYR A 64 1.86 -3.00 -1.60
C TYR A 64 1.86 -4.53 -1.67
N LYS A 65 2.86 -5.17 -2.31
CA LYS A 65 2.97 -6.64 -2.29
C LYS A 65 3.26 -7.17 -0.88
N ILE A 66 4.13 -6.49 -0.14
CA ILE A 66 4.46 -6.84 1.25
C ILE A 66 3.24 -6.64 2.15
N LEU A 67 2.56 -5.50 2.04
CA LEU A 67 1.37 -5.20 2.85
C LEU A 67 0.20 -6.12 2.50
N THR A 68 0.08 -6.50 1.22
CA THR A 68 -0.92 -7.49 0.80
C THR A 68 -0.68 -8.84 1.49
N ALA A 69 0.57 -9.31 1.48
CA ALA A 69 0.93 -10.52 2.19
C ALA A 69 0.72 -10.39 3.72
N GLY A 70 1.01 -9.23 4.31
CA GLY A 70 0.75 -8.97 5.73
C GLY A 70 -0.74 -9.03 6.09
N ALA A 71 -1.62 -8.42 5.31
CA ALA A 71 -3.05 -8.54 5.52
C ALA A 71 -3.56 -9.99 5.33
N LEU A 72 -3.08 -10.69 4.30
CA LEU A 72 -3.41 -12.10 4.09
C LEU A 72 -2.90 -12.98 5.22
N SER A 73 -1.74 -12.70 5.80
CA SER A 73 -1.21 -13.43 6.96
C SER A 73 -2.18 -13.30 8.15
N VAL A 74 -2.68 -12.09 8.41
CA VAL A 74 -3.70 -11.81 9.44
C VAL A 74 -5.00 -12.55 9.14
N MET A 75 -5.53 -12.45 7.91
CA MET A 75 -6.80 -13.09 7.52
C MET A 75 -6.76 -14.62 7.64
N LEU A 76 -5.62 -15.23 7.32
CA LEU A 76 -5.46 -16.68 7.24
C LEU A 76 -4.80 -17.29 8.48
N ASN A 77 -4.48 -16.47 9.50
CA ASN A 77 -3.71 -16.89 10.67
C ASN A 77 -2.42 -17.64 10.31
N ARG A 78 -1.68 -17.10 9.35
CA ARG A 78 -0.40 -17.63 8.86
C ARG A 78 0.73 -16.67 9.20
N SER A 79 1.94 -17.19 9.32
CA SER A 79 3.13 -16.34 9.54
C SER A 79 3.52 -15.59 8.27
N LEU A 80 4.03 -14.37 8.42
CA LEU A 80 4.47 -13.54 7.31
C LEU A 80 5.92 -13.88 6.91
N ILE A 81 6.13 -14.15 5.61
CA ILE A 81 7.45 -14.17 4.99
C ILE A 81 7.59 -12.91 4.15
N ILE A 82 8.65 -12.15 4.38
CA ILE A 82 9.07 -11.05 3.51
C ILE A 82 10.35 -11.49 2.81
N GLY A 83 10.38 -11.41 1.49
CA GLY A 83 11.54 -11.90 0.75
C GLY A 83 11.76 -11.21 -0.57
N GLN A 84 13.04 -11.05 -0.90
CA GLN A 84 13.53 -10.77 -2.24
C GLN A 84 13.99 -12.08 -2.91
N THR A 85 14.18 -12.05 -4.24
CA THR A 85 14.70 -13.17 -5.05
C THR A 85 16.02 -13.79 -4.53
N ARG A 86 16.79 -13.08 -3.69
CA ARG A 86 18.10 -13.53 -3.15
C ARG A 86 18.10 -13.85 -1.64
N GLY A 87 16.94 -13.87 -0.98
CA GLY A 87 16.83 -14.25 0.43
C GLY A 87 17.11 -13.12 1.45
N LEU A 88 17.34 -11.89 0.99
CA LEU A 88 17.43 -10.69 1.82
C LEU A 88 16.07 -9.99 1.92
N TYR A 89 15.92 -9.12 2.92
CA TYR A 89 14.80 -8.18 2.97
C TYR A 89 14.93 -7.14 1.85
N PRO A 90 13.87 -6.88 1.07
CA PRO A 90 13.89 -5.87 0.03
C PRO A 90 14.04 -4.47 0.66
N PHE A 91 14.90 -3.62 0.13
CA PHE A 91 15.18 -2.28 0.68
C PHE A 91 15.79 -2.29 2.10
N GLY A 92 16.40 -3.39 2.54
CA GLY A 92 16.96 -3.54 3.88
C GLY A 92 18.06 -2.52 4.24
N GLU A 93 18.66 -1.86 3.24
CA GLU A 93 19.61 -0.74 3.43
C GLU A 93 18.90 0.53 4.00
N TYR A 94 17.63 0.73 3.65
CA TYR A 94 16.88 1.96 3.98
C TYR A 94 15.74 1.72 4.98
N ILE A 95 15.28 0.48 5.10
CA ILE A 95 14.16 0.08 5.96
C ILE A 95 14.61 -1.00 6.93
N SER A 96 14.29 -0.81 8.20
CA SER A 96 14.34 -1.84 9.23
C SER A 96 13.00 -2.56 9.32
N TYR A 97 13.00 -3.87 9.05
CA TYR A 97 11.82 -4.72 9.16
C TYR A 97 11.64 -5.25 10.58
N THR A 98 10.39 -5.49 10.96
CA THR A 98 10.02 -6.12 12.23
C THR A 98 10.63 -7.51 12.39
N ASN A 99 10.97 -7.87 13.63
CA ASN A 99 11.41 -9.21 14.01
C ASN A 99 10.27 -10.26 13.93
N GLN A 100 9.03 -9.82 13.70
CA GLN A 100 7.84 -10.66 13.57
C GLN A 100 7.66 -11.31 12.20
N SER A 101 8.55 -11.04 11.24
CA SER A 101 8.54 -11.67 9.93
C SER A 101 9.70 -12.63 9.74
N PHE A 102 9.52 -13.57 8.80
CA PHE A 102 10.55 -14.51 8.37
C PHE A 102 11.13 -14.11 7.02
N THR A 103 12.35 -14.57 6.74
CA THR A 103 12.85 -14.67 5.37
C THR A 103 12.62 -16.06 4.80
N ILE A 104 12.57 -16.20 3.47
CA ILE A 104 12.47 -17.53 2.84
C ILE A 104 13.69 -18.41 3.16
N HIS A 105 14.86 -17.81 3.37
CA HIS A 105 16.08 -18.52 3.74
C HIS A 105 15.95 -19.12 5.15
N GLU A 106 15.45 -18.33 6.09
CA GLU A 106 15.18 -18.77 7.46
C GLU A 106 14.19 -19.94 7.50
N ILE A 107 13.09 -19.85 6.75
CA ILE A 107 12.11 -20.95 6.66
C ILE A 107 12.76 -22.22 6.11
N LYS A 108 13.57 -22.13 5.05
CA LYS A 108 14.32 -23.30 4.53
C LYS A 108 15.20 -23.94 5.61
N HIS A 109 15.88 -23.13 6.41
CA HIS A 109 16.73 -23.62 7.49
C HIS A 109 15.91 -24.33 8.57
N LEU A 110 14.87 -23.69 9.10
CA LEU A 110 14.01 -24.26 10.15
C LEU A 110 13.28 -25.53 9.68
N TRP A 111 12.82 -25.56 8.42
CA TRP A 111 12.17 -26.75 7.85
C TRP A 111 13.08 -27.99 7.86
N ARG A 112 14.37 -27.79 7.57
CA ARG A 112 15.38 -28.85 7.62
C ARG A 112 15.71 -29.24 9.05
N LYS A 113 15.92 -28.24 9.92
CA LYS A 113 16.21 -28.43 11.37
C LYS A 113 15.15 -29.29 12.06
N HIS A 114 13.87 -29.05 11.75
CA HIS A 114 12.75 -29.78 12.35
C HIS A 114 12.35 -31.06 11.58
N HIS A 115 13.10 -31.42 10.53
CA HIS A 115 12.83 -32.60 9.69
C HIS A 115 11.38 -32.69 9.18
N CYS A 116 10.76 -31.56 8.82
CA CYS A 116 9.34 -31.50 8.50
C CYS A 116 8.91 -32.45 7.36
N ALA A 117 9.74 -32.57 6.31
CA ALA A 117 9.45 -33.48 5.21
C ALA A 117 9.62 -34.97 5.61
N ARG A 118 10.72 -35.31 6.30
CA ARG A 118 11.04 -36.70 6.67
C ARG A 118 10.15 -37.24 7.78
N THR A 119 9.96 -36.48 8.84
CA THR A 119 9.27 -36.93 10.06
C THR A 119 7.76 -36.69 10.00
N TYR A 120 7.34 -35.59 9.37
CA TYR A 120 5.93 -35.17 9.36
C TYR A 120 5.30 -35.23 7.96
N GLY A 121 6.02 -35.73 6.95
CA GLY A 121 5.51 -35.89 5.59
C GLY A 121 5.14 -34.58 4.90
N ARG A 122 5.67 -33.44 5.36
CA ARG A 122 5.28 -32.11 4.87
C ARG A 122 6.40 -31.44 4.09
N ASP A 123 6.33 -31.56 2.77
CA ASP A 123 7.25 -30.90 1.85
C ASP A 123 7.07 -29.37 1.89
N LEU A 124 8.17 -28.63 1.76
CA LEU A 124 8.13 -27.17 1.69
C LEU A 124 7.85 -26.70 0.26
N ASN A 125 6.59 -26.41 -0.03
CA ASN A 125 6.11 -25.96 -1.33
C ASN A 125 5.44 -24.59 -1.24
N ILE A 126 5.49 -23.84 -2.35
CA ILE A 126 4.76 -22.58 -2.53
C ILE A 126 3.61 -22.82 -3.51
N ARG A 127 2.38 -22.49 -3.10
CA ARG A 127 1.24 -22.27 -4.01
C ARG A 127 1.25 -20.82 -4.45
N VAL A 128 1.22 -20.61 -5.77
CA VAL A 128 1.17 -19.28 -6.37
C VAL A 128 -0.21 -19.04 -6.97
N ASP A 129 -0.79 -17.89 -6.61
CA ASP A 129 -2.01 -17.36 -7.18
C ASP A 129 -1.65 -16.07 -7.92
N ILE A 130 -1.70 -16.08 -9.25
CA ILE A 130 -1.22 -14.95 -10.07
C ILE A 130 -2.39 -14.00 -10.29
N PHE A 131 -2.55 -13.03 -9.39
CA PHE A 131 -3.67 -12.09 -9.39
C PHE A 131 -3.87 -11.46 -10.77
N GLU A 132 -2.79 -11.03 -11.42
CA GLU A 132 -2.84 -10.31 -12.69
C GLU A 132 -3.23 -11.16 -13.89
N ASN A 133 -3.38 -12.47 -13.74
CA ASN A 133 -3.71 -13.39 -14.81
C ASN A 133 -5.06 -14.08 -14.51
N PRO A 134 -6.20 -13.57 -15.05
CA PRO A 134 -7.53 -14.04 -14.67
C PRO A 134 -7.75 -15.55 -14.83
N PRO A 135 -7.19 -16.25 -15.83
CA PRO A 135 -7.18 -17.72 -15.89
C PRO A 135 -6.36 -18.46 -14.81
N GLU A 136 -5.35 -17.82 -14.20
CA GLU A 136 -4.43 -18.46 -13.25
C GLU A 136 -4.66 -18.06 -11.78
N THR A 137 -5.64 -17.20 -11.51
CA THR A 137 -5.99 -16.75 -10.15
C THR A 137 -7.28 -17.36 -9.62
N ASN A 138 -7.30 -17.69 -8.33
CA ASN A 138 -8.49 -18.15 -7.62
C ASN A 138 -8.94 -17.14 -6.56
N VAL A 139 -8.55 -15.87 -6.71
CA VAL A 139 -8.82 -14.82 -5.71
C VAL A 139 -10.31 -14.65 -5.40
N LEU A 140 -11.19 -14.84 -6.38
CA LEU A 140 -12.65 -14.74 -6.15
C LEU A 140 -13.29 -16.07 -5.75
N CYS A 141 -12.72 -17.21 -6.17
CA CYS A 141 -13.45 -18.48 -6.20
C CYS A 141 -12.99 -19.51 -5.16
N SER A 142 -11.86 -19.31 -4.48
CA SER A 142 -11.33 -20.26 -3.51
C SER A 142 -11.54 -19.84 -2.06
N ASP A 143 -11.73 -20.83 -1.19
CA ASP A 143 -11.55 -20.70 0.26
C ASP A 143 -10.09 -21.00 0.61
N TRP A 144 -9.30 -19.95 0.83
CA TRP A 144 -7.86 -20.09 1.06
C TRP A 144 -7.52 -20.69 2.43
N ASN A 145 -8.48 -20.75 3.37
CA ASN A 145 -8.29 -21.50 4.62
C ASN A 145 -8.21 -23.01 4.37
N SER A 146 -8.78 -23.50 3.26
CA SER A 146 -8.71 -24.92 2.92
C SER A 146 -7.34 -25.34 2.37
N TRP A 147 -6.54 -24.38 1.86
CA TRP A 147 -5.27 -24.67 1.19
C TRP A 147 -4.24 -25.23 2.18
N LYS A 148 -3.78 -26.46 1.96
CA LYS A 148 -2.81 -27.13 2.85
C LYS A 148 -1.35 -26.80 2.53
N ASP A 149 -1.12 -26.14 1.40
CA ASP A 149 0.20 -25.71 0.96
C ASP A 149 0.88 -24.88 2.07
N PRO A 150 2.15 -25.17 2.43
CA PRO A 150 2.84 -24.46 3.51
C PRO A 150 2.97 -22.98 3.27
N ILE A 151 3.33 -22.57 2.06
CA ILE A 151 3.49 -21.16 1.69
C ILE A 151 2.47 -20.82 0.61
N ILE A 152 1.77 -19.70 0.80
CA ILE A 152 0.89 -19.09 -0.20
C ILE A 152 1.53 -17.79 -0.69
N TRP A 153 1.50 -17.56 -1.99
CA TRP A 153 1.96 -16.31 -2.60
C TRP A 153 0.92 -15.79 -3.58
N PHE A 154 0.37 -14.61 -3.30
CA PHE A 154 -0.42 -13.85 -4.27
C PHE A 154 0.53 -12.94 -5.06
N ASP A 155 0.77 -13.29 -6.32
CA ASP A 155 1.64 -12.52 -7.21
C ASP A 155 0.88 -11.40 -7.90
N GLY A 156 1.55 -10.29 -8.18
CA GLY A 156 0.98 -9.17 -8.96
C GLY A 156 0.05 -8.22 -8.19
N THR A 157 -0.03 -8.30 -6.86
CA THR A 157 -0.79 -7.36 -6.01
C THR A 157 -0.01 -6.06 -5.79
N THR A 158 0.16 -5.27 -6.85
CA THR A 158 1.08 -4.12 -6.92
C THR A 158 0.49 -2.78 -6.42
N ASP A 159 -0.75 -2.78 -5.96
CA ASP A 159 -1.46 -1.59 -5.51
C ASP A 159 -2.61 -1.94 -4.56
N ALA A 160 -3.33 -0.92 -4.08
CA ALA A 160 -4.44 -1.08 -3.16
C ALA A 160 -5.66 -1.81 -3.74
N VAL A 161 -5.85 -1.84 -5.07
CA VAL A 161 -6.97 -2.55 -5.71
C VAL A 161 -6.74 -4.05 -5.67
N GLY A 162 -5.50 -4.49 -5.86
CA GLY A 162 -5.14 -5.90 -5.88
C GLY A 162 -5.57 -6.66 -4.62
N ILE A 163 -5.33 -6.11 -3.42
CA ILE A 163 -5.79 -6.76 -2.20
C ILE A 163 -7.28 -6.53 -1.93
N GLN A 164 -7.89 -5.43 -2.34
CA GLN A 164 -9.31 -5.24 -2.07
C GLN A 164 -10.21 -6.17 -2.89
N PHE A 165 -9.69 -6.83 -3.92
CA PHE A 165 -10.35 -7.97 -4.55
C PHE A 165 -10.70 -9.08 -3.56
N VAL A 166 -9.94 -9.22 -2.47
CA VAL A 166 -10.22 -10.22 -1.43
C VAL A 166 -11.55 -9.97 -0.71
N LEU A 167 -12.05 -8.73 -0.69
CA LEU A 167 -13.39 -8.40 -0.17
C LEU A 167 -14.53 -9.01 -0.99
N LYS A 168 -14.23 -9.51 -2.18
CA LYS A 168 -15.22 -9.86 -3.20
C LYS A 168 -15.29 -11.36 -3.46
N ASN A 169 -14.58 -12.14 -2.66
CA ASN A 169 -14.54 -13.60 -2.73
C ASN A 169 -15.94 -14.22 -2.55
N VAL A 170 -16.29 -15.30 -3.26
CA VAL A 170 -17.62 -15.92 -3.16
C VAL A 170 -17.86 -16.62 -1.83
N HIS A 171 -16.81 -16.96 -1.08
CA HIS A 171 -16.91 -17.63 0.21
C HIS A 171 -17.17 -16.63 1.35
N PRO A 172 -18.26 -16.80 2.12
CA PRO A 172 -18.63 -15.85 3.18
C PRO A 172 -17.56 -15.66 4.27
N ARG A 173 -16.83 -16.72 4.63
CA ARG A 173 -15.74 -16.64 5.63
C ARG A 173 -14.58 -15.77 5.16
N MET A 174 -14.23 -15.85 3.87
CA MET A 174 -13.19 -15.01 3.27
C MET A 174 -13.65 -13.54 3.21
N LYS A 175 -14.89 -13.29 2.75
CA LYS A 175 -15.51 -11.96 2.78
C LYS A 175 -15.50 -11.34 4.19
N ALA A 176 -15.86 -12.12 5.21
CA ALA A 176 -15.88 -11.66 6.60
C ALA A 176 -14.47 -11.31 7.11
N ALA A 177 -13.48 -12.17 6.87
CA ALA A 177 -12.09 -11.91 7.25
C ALA A 177 -11.53 -10.66 6.56
N ALA A 178 -11.81 -10.50 5.27
CA ALA A 178 -11.42 -9.30 4.51
C ALA A 178 -12.11 -8.05 5.05
N SER A 179 -13.43 -8.11 5.30
CA SER A 179 -14.22 -6.96 5.78
C SER A 179 -13.79 -6.51 7.18
N ALA A 180 -13.31 -7.43 8.02
CA ALA A 180 -12.77 -7.08 9.34
C ALA A 180 -11.55 -6.16 9.24
N LEU A 181 -10.70 -6.37 8.22
CA LEU A 181 -9.49 -5.59 7.97
C LEU A 181 -9.70 -4.36 7.12
N PHE A 182 -10.54 -4.42 6.09
CA PHE A 182 -10.67 -3.35 5.08
C PHE A 182 -12.00 -2.59 5.15
N GLY A 183 -12.92 -2.99 6.04
CA GLY A 183 -14.27 -2.46 6.09
C GLY A 183 -15.15 -3.00 4.99
N LEU A 184 -16.38 -2.48 4.91
CA LEU A 184 -17.38 -2.95 3.95
C LEU A 184 -17.23 -2.25 2.59
N PRO A 185 -17.50 -2.96 1.48
CA PRO A 185 -17.64 -2.40 0.14
C PRO A 185 -18.45 -1.10 0.09
N ASP A 186 -19.62 -1.10 0.73
CA ASP A 186 -20.62 -0.03 0.61
C ASP A 186 -20.49 1.07 1.69
N SER A 187 -19.42 1.07 2.47
CA SER A 187 -19.21 2.02 3.57
C SER A 187 -17.83 2.65 3.52
N LEU A 188 -17.56 3.35 2.42
CA LEU A 188 -16.26 3.98 2.13
C LEU A 188 -15.81 4.91 3.25
N ASP A 189 -16.72 5.73 3.77
CA ASP A 189 -16.43 6.73 4.81
C ASP A 189 -16.17 6.14 6.19
N ALA A 190 -16.35 4.83 6.38
CA ALA A 190 -16.09 4.12 7.64
C ALA A 190 -14.91 3.15 7.53
N ARG A 191 -14.21 3.11 6.38
CA ARG A 191 -13.13 2.15 6.16
C ARG A 191 -11.90 2.48 7.02
N PRO A 192 -11.26 1.45 7.59
CA PRO A 192 -10.02 1.61 8.34
C PRO A 192 -8.82 1.90 7.43
N ASN A 193 -7.78 2.50 8.01
CA ASN A 193 -6.48 2.70 7.39
C ASN A 193 -5.58 1.45 7.52
N THR A 194 -5.99 0.34 6.90
CA THR A 194 -5.30 -0.96 7.04
C THR A 194 -3.83 -0.91 6.66
N PHE A 195 -3.49 -0.23 5.55
CA PHE A 195 -2.13 -0.15 5.06
C PHE A 195 -1.21 0.64 5.98
N GLY A 196 -1.71 1.75 6.55
CA GLY A 196 -0.97 2.53 7.53
C GLY A 196 -0.64 1.71 8.77
N GLU A 197 -1.63 1.01 9.31
CA GLU A 197 -1.45 0.18 10.51
C GLU A 197 -0.53 -1.03 10.26
N LEU A 198 -0.59 -1.64 9.08
CA LEU A 198 0.36 -2.69 8.68
C LEU A 198 1.78 -2.15 8.52
N MET A 199 1.97 -1.03 7.83
CA MET A 199 3.29 -0.41 7.68
C MET A 199 3.89 -0.10 9.05
N ARG A 200 3.11 0.51 9.94
CA ARG A 200 3.53 0.83 11.31
C ARG A 200 3.99 -0.40 12.08
N ALA A 201 3.40 -1.57 11.82
CA ALA A 201 3.79 -2.83 12.47
C ALA A 201 5.00 -3.53 11.80
N ILE A 202 5.22 -3.31 10.50
CA ILE A 202 6.16 -4.10 9.70
C ILE A 202 7.47 -3.35 9.43
N ILE A 203 7.44 -2.04 9.24
CA ILE A 203 8.58 -1.24 8.80
C ILE A 203 8.87 -0.05 9.70
N SER A 204 10.14 0.29 9.78
CA SER A 204 10.67 1.53 10.37
C SER A 204 11.83 2.03 9.51
N PRO A 205 12.18 3.32 9.55
CA PRO A 205 13.40 3.79 8.87
C PRO A 205 14.62 3.11 9.49
N SER A 206 15.64 2.82 8.66
CA SER A 206 16.96 2.43 9.19
C SER A 206 17.57 3.58 10.00
N SER A 207 18.53 3.29 10.86
CA SER A 207 19.19 4.31 11.72
C SER A 207 19.70 5.51 10.90
N THR A 208 20.30 5.23 9.74
CA THR A 208 20.84 6.26 8.85
C THR A 208 19.74 7.09 8.19
N VAL A 209 18.65 6.46 7.73
CA VAL A 209 17.48 7.17 7.19
C VAL A 209 16.82 8.01 8.28
N GLN A 210 16.68 7.48 9.50
CA GLN A 210 16.11 8.20 10.64
C GLN A 210 16.95 9.42 11.01
N ALA A 211 18.28 9.34 10.96
CA ALA A 211 19.17 10.47 11.20
C ALA A 211 18.95 11.58 10.16
N ALA A 212 18.82 11.23 8.88
CA ALA A 212 18.53 12.19 7.81
C ALA A 212 17.14 12.83 7.95
N VAL A 213 16.13 12.05 8.34
CA VAL A 213 14.79 12.57 8.67
C VAL A 213 14.85 13.56 9.83
N ASN A 214 15.55 13.22 10.92
CA ASN A 214 15.70 14.10 12.08
C ASN A 214 16.42 15.40 11.72
N TRP A 215 17.45 15.33 10.89
CA TRP A 215 18.16 16.50 10.36
C TRP A 215 17.21 17.41 9.55
N ALA A 216 16.38 16.82 8.69
CA ALA A 216 15.43 17.57 7.87
C ALA A 216 14.32 18.24 8.70
N LEU A 217 13.83 17.55 9.74
CA LEU A 217 12.75 18.03 10.62
C LEU A 217 13.16 19.20 11.52
N LYS A 218 14.45 19.26 11.89
CA LYS A 218 14.95 20.21 12.92
C LYS A 218 14.09 20.18 14.20
N GLY A 219 13.66 18.99 14.58
CA GLY A 219 12.89 18.73 15.81
C GLY A 219 11.38 19.03 15.75
N VAL A 220 10.82 19.49 14.62
CA VAL A 220 9.38 19.82 14.55
C VAL A 220 8.74 19.27 13.27
N ASN A 221 7.74 18.42 13.47
CA ASN A 221 6.96 17.76 12.42
C ASN A 221 6.18 18.75 11.53
N PRO A 222 6.11 18.50 10.21
CA PRO A 222 5.31 19.31 9.30
C PRO A 222 3.82 19.20 9.61
N ASP A 223 3.08 20.28 9.38
CA ASP A 223 1.63 20.29 9.50
C ASP A 223 0.98 19.58 8.32
N ILE A 224 1.49 19.92 7.13
CA ILE A 224 1.02 19.41 5.85
C ILE A 224 2.23 18.95 5.05
N VAL A 225 2.04 17.89 4.28
CA VAL A 225 3.01 17.49 3.25
C VAL A 225 2.42 17.72 1.88
N LEU A 226 3.24 18.23 0.97
CA LEU A 226 2.99 18.16 -0.46
C LEU A 226 3.95 17.16 -1.11
N HIS A 227 3.40 16.09 -1.66
CA HIS A 227 4.11 15.20 -2.56
C HIS A 227 3.77 15.55 -4.02
N MET A 228 4.79 15.74 -4.85
CA MET A 228 4.64 16.02 -6.28
C MET A 228 5.30 14.97 -7.17
N ARG A 229 4.49 14.24 -7.95
CA ARG A 229 4.97 13.34 -9.01
C ARG A 229 4.95 14.05 -10.36
N MET A 230 6.06 14.65 -10.75
CA MET A 230 6.16 15.48 -11.95
C MET A 230 6.81 14.76 -13.13
N MET A 231 7.47 13.62 -12.93
CA MET A 231 8.09 12.81 -13.99
C MET A 231 8.99 13.67 -14.90
N ALA A 232 9.88 14.47 -14.30
CA ALA A 232 10.77 15.42 -14.96
C ALA A 232 10.10 16.60 -15.71
N ASN A 233 8.78 16.77 -15.59
CA ASN A 233 8.06 17.90 -16.18
C ASN A 233 7.87 19.05 -15.18
N ARG A 234 7.54 20.24 -15.66
CA ARG A 234 7.27 21.43 -14.82
C ARG A 234 6.01 22.20 -15.24
N PRO A 235 4.84 21.54 -15.36
CA PRO A 235 3.58 22.22 -15.68
C PRO A 235 3.20 23.26 -14.61
N VAL A 236 3.15 24.53 -14.99
CA VAL A 236 2.64 25.63 -14.13
C VAL A 236 1.23 25.31 -13.61
N ARG A 237 0.41 24.65 -14.43
CA ARG A 237 -0.96 24.23 -14.09
C ARG A 237 -1.03 23.27 -12.90
N ALA A 238 -0.13 22.27 -12.83
CA ALA A 238 -0.09 21.34 -11.70
C ALA A 238 0.43 22.03 -10.43
N ARG A 239 1.44 22.91 -10.58
CA ARG A 239 1.99 23.73 -9.49
C ARG A 239 0.91 24.59 -8.85
N LYS A 240 0.15 25.35 -9.66
CA LYS A 240 -0.97 26.17 -9.19
C LYS A 240 -2.07 25.34 -8.51
N ALA A 241 -2.44 24.19 -9.08
CA ALA A 241 -3.41 23.30 -8.45
C ALA A 241 -2.94 22.84 -7.06
N ALA A 242 -1.66 22.50 -6.91
CA ALA A 242 -1.09 22.02 -5.66
C ALA A 242 -1.10 23.11 -4.58
N VAL A 243 -0.67 24.33 -4.92
CA VAL A 243 -0.68 25.49 -4.01
C VAL A 243 -2.11 25.80 -3.53
N LEU A 244 -3.08 25.83 -4.45
CA LEU A 244 -4.49 26.03 -4.11
C LEU A 244 -5.01 24.92 -3.19
N CYS A 245 -4.61 23.68 -3.43
CA CYS A 245 -5.03 22.55 -2.62
C CYS A 245 -4.39 22.56 -1.22
N ILE A 246 -3.16 23.03 -1.06
CA ILE A 246 -2.56 23.28 0.26
C ILE A 246 -3.38 24.34 1.01
N LYS A 247 -3.71 25.47 0.37
CA LYS A 247 -4.54 26.51 0.99
C LYS A 247 -5.90 25.96 1.45
N ARG A 248 -6.51 25.09 0.65
CA ARG A 248 -7.74 24.38 1.04
C ARG A 248 -7.52 23.41 2.21
N ALA A 249 -6.41 22.68 2.22
CA ALA A 249 -6.04 21.78 3.32
C ALA A 249 -5.89 22.54 4.65
N LEU A 250 -5.23 23.71 4.63
CA LEU A 250 -5.08 24.59 5.79
C LEU A 250 -6.43 25.04 6.34
N GLN A 251 -7.38 25.38 5.46
CA GLN A 251 -8.75 25.74 5.86
C GLN A 251 -9.48 24.56 6.51
N ILE A 252 -9.42 23.36 5.90
CA ILE A 252 -10.06 22.15 6.43
C ILE A 252 -9.50 21.80 7.82
N CYS A 253 -8.18 21.93 7.98
CA CYS A 253 -7.49 21.58 9.22
C CYS A 253 -7.50 22.72 10.25
N ASN A 254 -8.14 23.85 9.97
CA ASN A 254 -8.25 25.02 10.84
C ASN A 254 -6.89 25.51 11.40
N ILE A 255 -5.84 25.50 10.58
CA ILE A 255 -4.49 25.90 11.01
C ILE A 255 -4.39 27.43 10.97
N LYS A 256 -4.34 28.05 12.16
CA LYS A 256 -4.35 29.52 12.32
C LYS A 256 -2.97 30.17 12.40
N ARG A 257 -1.94 29.40 12.76
CA ARG A 257 -0.54 29.86 12.80
C ARG A 257 0.12 29.69 11.43
N THR A 258 1.31 30.27 11.25
CA THR A 258 2.16 29.96 10.09
C THR A 258 2.35 28.44 10.01
N PRO A 259 1.84 27.80 8.95
CA PRO A 259 1.92 26.36 8.80
C PRO A 259 3.30 25.97 8.32
N ARG A 260 3.68 24.74 8.64
CA ARG A 260 4.89 24.12 8.12
C ARG A 260 4.54 23.09 7.05
N VAL A 261 5.03 23.30 5.84
CA VAL A 261 4.75 22.44 4.68
C VAL A 261 6.02 21.69 4.28
N ALA A 262 6.02 20.37 4.41
CA ALA A 262 7.10 19.56 3.87
C ALA A 262 6.86 19.26 2.38
N LEU A 263 7.87 19.48 1.55
CA LEU A 263 7.80 19.32 0.12
C LEU A 263 8.64 18.13 -0.34
N VAL A 264 8.00 17.18 -1.03
CA VAL A 264 8.64 16.01 -1.63
C VAL A 264 8.35 16.00 -3.11
N SER A 265 9.37 15.77 -3.95
CA SER A 265 9.16 15.63 -5.39
C SER A 265 10.21 14.75 -6.06
N ASP A 266 9.78 13.98 -7.06
CA ASP A 266 10.66 13.24 -7.97
C ASP A 266 11.41 14.15 -8.97
N THR A 267 11.10 15.45 -8.98
CA THR A 267 11.64 16.41 -9.96
C THR A 267 12.27 17.60 -9.23
N PRO A 268 13.56 17.50 -8.84
CA PRO A 268 14.25 18.55 -8.08
C PRO A 268 14.20 19.94 -8.74
N GLY A 269 14.17 19.98 -10.07
CA GLY A 269 14.07 21.24 -10.81
C GLY A 269 12.75 21.99 -10.63
N SER A 270 11.67 21.32 -10.21
CA SER A 270 10.38 21.95 -9.90
C SER A 270 10.28 22.47 -8.46
N VAL A 271 11.15 21.97 -7.57
CA VAL A 271 11.12 22.26 -6.13
C VAL A 271 11.30 23.75 -5.86
N LYS A 272 12.28 24.41 -6.50
CA LYS A 272 12.56 25.83 -6.27
C LYS A 272 11.35 26.72 -6.55
N GLU A 273 10.68 26.47 -7.68
CA GLU A 273 9.52 27.26 -8.10
C GLU A 273 8.36 27.11 -7.12
N ILE A 274 8.02 25.86 -6.75
CA ILE A 274 6.90 25.64 -5.83
C ILE A 274 7.22 26.03 -4.39
N MET A 275 8.48 25.89 -3.97
CA MET A 275 8.95 26.39 -2.68
C MET A 275 8.74 27.90 -2.60
N SER A 276 9.03 28.65 -3.66
CA SER A 276 8.75 30.09 -3.72
C SER A 276 7.25 30.38 -3.55
N ASP A 277 6.39 29.69 -4.33
CA ASP A 277 4.93 29.90 -4.26
C ASP A 277 4.35 29.58 -2.87
N ILE A 278 4.89 28.57 -2.17
CA ILE A 278 4.42 28.16 -0.83
C ILE A 278 4.98 29.07 0.27
N SER A 279 6.20 29.58 0.10
CA SER A 279 6.88 30.45 1.09
C SER A 279 6.13 31.77 1.32
N GLU A 280 5.24 32.16 0.40
CA GLU A 280 4.35 33.31 0.57
C GLU A 280 3.40 33.18 1.77
N PHE A 281 3.10 31.96 2.23
CA PHE A 281 2.11 31.72 3.29
C PHE A 281 2.47 30.59 4.27
N ALA A 282 3.62 29.93 4.12
CA ALA A 282 4.03 28.81 4.95
C ALA A 282 5.56 28.69 5.08
N GLU A 283 6.03 28.11 6.18
CA GLU A 283 7.42 27.66 6.28
C GLU A 283 7.60 26.37 5.47
N VAL A 284 8.54 26.35 4.52
CA VAL A 284 8.79 25.15 3.69
C VAL A 284 9.93 24.32 4.28
N LEU A 285 9.64 23.06 4.58
CA LEU A 285 10.66 22.04 4.82
C LEU A 285 10.95 21.30 3.51
N TYR A 286 12.22 21.23 3.14
CA TYR A 286 12.67 20.44 2.00
C TYR A 286 13.96 19.72 2.37
N PHE A 287 14.04 18.43 2.04
CA PHE A 287 15.25 17.66 2.27
C PHE A 287 16.27 17.92 1.16
N ASP A 288 17.21 18.84 1.41
CA ASP A 288 18.35 19.03 0.54
C ASP A 288 19.41 17.97 0.82
N TYR A 289 19.31 16.85 0.10
CA TYR A 289 20.25 15.73 0.25
C TYR A 289 21.70 16.13 -0.04
N LYS A 290 21.95 17.12 -0.91
CA LYS A 290 23.31 17.58 -1.23
C LYS A 290 23.91 18.40 -0.09
N LEU A 291 23.08 19.20 0.58
CA LEU A 291 23.50 19.91 1.77
C LEU A 291 23.72 18.93 2.94
N PHE A 292 22.83 17.96 3.09
CA PHE A 292 22.95 16.91 4.10
C PHE A 292 24.26 16.13 3.94
N THR A 293 24.61 15.66 2.74
CA THR A 293 25.86 14.90 2.52
C THR A 293 27.11 15.73 2.80
N LYS A 294 27.08 17.04 2.54
CA LYS A 294 28.19 17.95 2.84
C LYS A 294 28.35 18.26 4.34
N THR A 295 27.27 18.23 5.11
CA THR A 295 27.25 18.77 6.49
C THR A 295 27.12 17.73 7.57
N SER A 296 26.54 16.57 7.28
CA SER A 296 26.26 15.54 8.29
C SER A 296 27.46 14.66 8.62
N GLY A 297 28.43 14.53 7.70
CA GLY A 297 29.49 13.54 7.80
C GLY A 297 29.00 12.08 7.78
N LEU A 298 27.70 11.86 7.51
CA LEU A 298 27.09 10.53 7.46
C LEU A 298 27.21 9.95 6.05
N GLU A 299 27.92 8.83 5.94
CA GLU A 299 27.85 8.00 4.74
C GLU A 299 26.54 7.21 4.76
N ILE A 300 25.66 7.51 3.80
CA ILE A 300 24.46 6.72 3.61
C ILE A 300 24.82 5.51 2.78
N VAL A 301 25.01 4.39 3.46
CA VAL A 301 25.31 3.10 2.83
C VAL A 301 24.11 2.65 1.99
N GLY A 302 24.29 2.69 0.68
CA GLY A 302 23.43 2.05 -0.30
C GLY A 302 24.18 1.92 -1.61
N ASN A 303 23.79 0.99 -2.47
CA ASN A 303 24.42 0.85 -3.78
C ASN A 303 24.09 2.09 -4.64
N ASP A 304 24.87 3.16 -4.47
CA ASP A 304 24.69 4.53 -4.96
C ASP A 304 24.77 4.69 -6.48
N LYS A 305 24.89 3.59 -7.24
CA LYS A 305 24.87 3.67 -8.69
C LYS A 305 23.50 4.19 -9.11
N PRO A 306 23.43 5.38 -9.77
CA PRO A 306 22.23 5.78 -10.47
C PRO A 306 21.92 4.64 -11.44
N LEU A 307 20.83 3.93 -11.21
CA LEU A 307 20.35 2.98 -12.20
C LEU A 307 19.77 3.85 -13.31
N ASP A 308 20.57 4.15 -14.34
CA ASP A 308 20.17 5.01 -15.46
C ASP A 308 18.79 4.63 -16.03
N PHE A 309 18.47 3.33 -16.01
CA PHE A 309 17.19 2.79 -16.46
C PHE A 309 15.98 3.08 -15.56
N ARG A 310 16.16 3.65 -14.35
CA ARG A 310 15.09 3.93 -13.37
C ARG A 310 15.02 5.37 -12.88
N SER A 311 15.77 6.28 -13.48
CA SER A 311 15.63 7.73 -13.25
C SER A 311 14.18 8.22 -13.44
N ARG A 312 13.43 7.58 -14.35
CA ARG A 312 12.00 7.84 -14.57
C ARG A 312 11.10 7.44 -13.39
N ASP A 313 11.51 6.46 -12.59
CA ASP A 313 10.74 5.94 -11.47
C ASP A 313 11.06 6.66 -10.16
N TRP A 314 12.31 7.04 -9.94
CA TRP A 314 12.80 7.59 -8.67
C TRP A 314 13.25 9.05 -8.74
N GLY A 315 13.29 9.64 -9.93
CA GLY A 315 13.95 10.93 -10.16
C GLY A 315 15.46 10.79 -10.30
N SER A 316 16.15 11.93 -10.37
CA SER A 316 17.62 11.99 -10.52
C SER A 316 18.38 11.95 -9.19
N ALA A 317 17.68 11.92 -8.06
CA ALA A 317 18.31 11.81 -6.75
C ALA A 317 18.74 10.36 -6.44
N PRO A 318 19.76 10.14 -5.59
CA PRO A 318 20.09 8.82 -5.07
C PRO A 318 18.85 8.14 -4.45
N ARG A 319 18.77 6.81 -4.57
CA ARG A 319 17.58 6.06 -4.15
C ARG A 319 17.22 6.29 -2.68
N TRP A 320 18.21 6.35 -1.80
CA TRP A 320 18.01 6.53 -0.36
C TRP A 320 17.25 7.83 -0.03
N VAL A 321 17.36 8.87 -0.88
CA VAL A 321 16.65 10.15 -0.71
C VAL A 321 15.14 9.93 -0.72
N ALA A 322 14.64 9.05 -1.59
CA ALA A 322 13.23 8.72 -1.64
C ALA A 322 12.74 7.99 -0.37
N PHE A 323 13.62 7.37 0.42
CA PHE A 323 13.22 6.79 1.71
C PHE A 323 13.21 7.86 2.80
N VAL A 324 14.17 8.79 2.79
CA VAL A 324 14.15 9.96 3.69
C VAL A 324 12.91 10.80 3.43
N ASP A 325 12.61 11.11 2.17
CA ASP A 325 11.39 11.83 1.77
C ASP A 325 10.13 11.10 2.23
N PHE A 326 10.08 9.76 2.10
CA PHE A 326 8.93 8.96 2.51
C PHE A 326 8.67 9.08 4.01
N PHE A 327 9.71 8.87 4.83
CA PHE A 327 9.57 8.90 6.28
C PHE A 327 9.45 10.32 6.84
N LEU A 328 10.06 11.32 6.20
CA LEU A 328 9.84 12.75 6.51
C LEU A 328 8.38 13.12 6.25
N ALA A 329 7.86 12.72 5.10
CA ALA A 329 6.48 12.97 4.72
C ALA A 329 5.48 12.23 5.64
N ALA A 330 5.83 11.04 6.11
CA ALA A 330 5.02 10.28 7.07
C ALA A 330 4.93 10.92 8.47
N GLN A 331 5.58 12.07 8.71
CA GLN A 331 5.46 12.86 9.94
C GLN A 331 4.40 13.98 9.86
N ALA A 332 3.68 14.11 8.75
CA ALA A 332 2.63 15.12 8.59
C ALA A 332 1.57 15.01 9.70
N LYS A 333 1.23 16.14 10.34
CA LYS A 333 0.28 16.19 11.45
C LYS A 333 -1.19 16.11 11.03
N TYR A 334 -1.55 16.78 9.95
CA TYR A 334 -2.95 17.00 9.61
C TYR A 334 -3.32 16.53 8.22
N ALA A 335 -2.44 16.76 7.24
CA ALA A 335 -2.75 16.39 5.87
C ALA A 335 -1.56 16.03 5.00
N VAL A 336 -1.83 15.18 4.03
CA VAL A 336 -0.97 14.95 2.87
C VAL A 336 -1.72 15.42 1.64
N VAL A 337 -1.06 16.21 0.80
CA VAL A 337 -1.53 16.66 -0.50
C VAL A 337 -0.67 15.99 -1.55
N THR A 338 -1.28 15.39 -2.56
CA THR A 338 -0.57 14.85 -3.72
C THR A 338 -0.90 15.65 -4.96
N GLY A 339 0.12 16.19 -5.62
CA GLY A 339 0.04 16.78 -6.96
C GLY A 339 0.80 15.93 -7.97
N ALA A 340 0.41 15.96 -9.24
CA ALA A 340 1.20 15.31 -10.29
C ALA A 340 0.97 15.92 -11.67
N HIS A 341 1.90 15.67 -12.59
CA HIS A 341 1.83 16.17 -13.97
C HIS A 341 0.77 15.48 -14.83
N ARG A 342 0.37 14.23 -14.54
CA ARG A 342 -0.60 13.41 -15.32
C ARG A 342 -1.18 12.24 -14.52
N ARG A 343 -1.11 12.32 -13.19
CA ARG A 343 -1.47 11.22 -12.28
C ARG A 343 -2.25 11.79 -11.09
N VAL A 344 -2.87 10.93 -10.32
CA VAL A 344 -3.54 11.30 -9.07
C VAL A 344 -3.26 10.21 -8.07
N GLY A 345 -2.97 10.58 -6.82
CA GLY A 345 -2.76 9.62 -5.73
C GLY A 345 -1.81 8.49 -6.10
N THR A 346 -0.53 8.80 -6.34
CA THR A 346 0.47 7.76 -6.63
C THR A 346 0.52 6.74 -5.48
N THR A 347 0.89 5.50 -5.78
CA THR A 347 1.07 4.46 -4.76
C THR A 347 1.98 4.92 -3.62
N TYR A 348 3.04 5.65 -3.96
CA TYR A 348 3.93 6.29 -3.00
C TYR A 348 3.23 7.31 -2.08
N ALA A 349 2.44 8.25 -2.65
CA ALA A 349 1.71 9.24 -1.86
C ALA A 349 0.60 8.65 -0.99
N GLN A 350 -0.08 7.62 -1.50
CA GLN A 350 -1.09 6.86 -0.74
C GLN A 350 -0.46 6.22 0.50
N LEU A 351 0.71 5.60 0.35
CA LEU A 351 1.41 4.99 1.47
C LEU A 351 1.96 6.03 2.46
N ILE A 352 2.42 7.20 1.99
CA ILE A 352 2.76 8.33 2.87
C ILE A 352 1.56 8.71 3.72
N ALA A 353 0.42 8.98 3.09
CA ALA A 353 -0.79 9.42 3.78
C ALA A 353 -1.29 8.37 4.78
N ALA A 354 -1.28 7.09 4.37
CA ALA A 354 -1.65 5.97 5.22
C ALA A 354 -0.72 5.88 6.44
N LEU A 355 0.60 5.93 6.28
CA LEU A 355 1.53 5.86 7.40
C LEU A 355 1.43 7.09 8.32
N ALA A 356 1.32 8.30 7.74
CA ALA A 356 1.15 9.53 8.50
C ALA A 356 -0.10 9.50 9.39
N ALA A 357 -1.25 9.09 8.84
CA ALA A 357 -2.47 8.93 9.62
C ALA A 357 -2.30 7.90 10.76
N ALA A 358 -1.68 6.75 10.47
CA ALA A 358 -1.45 5.70 11.48
C ALA A 358 -0.51 6.15 12.61
N ASN A 359 0.47 7.02 12.32
CA ASN A 359 1.38 7.57 13.33
C ASN A 359 0.67 8.47 14.35
N ILE A 360 -0.49 9.04 13.98
CA ILE A 360 -1.21 10.03 14.79
C ILE A 360 -2.45 9.44 15.47
N HIS A 361 -3.12 8.47 14.84
CA HIS A 361 -4.28 7.81 15.44
C HIS A 361 -4.02 7.32 16.86
N GLY A 362 -4.91 7.68 17.79
CA GLY A 362 -4.80 7.34 19.21
C GLY A 362 -3.79 8.20 19.99
N GLN A 363 -3.27 9.29 19.42
CA GLN A 363 -2.60 10.35 20.18
C GLN A 363 -3.62 11.45 20.54
N GLU A 364 -4.04 11.49 21.80
CA GLU A 364 -4.92 12.54 22.34
C GLU A 364 -4.16 13.85 22.64
N PRO A 365 -4.77 15.05 22.49
CA PRO A 365 -6.15 15.29 22.09
C PRO A 365 -6.18 16.07 20.76
N SER A 366 -5.73 15.50 19.63
CA SER A 366 -5.87 16.28 18.39
C SER A 366 -7.33 16.35 17.96
N GLY A 367 -8.15 15.31 18.19
CA GLY A 367 -9.55 15.25 17.73
C GLY A 367 -9.73 15.53 16.23
N ALA A 368 -8.63 15.68 15.48
CA ALA A 368 -8.58 16.24 14.15
C ALA A 368 -8.41 15.06 13.20
N ASN A 369 -9.41 14.86 12.35
CA ASN A 369 -9.35 13.82 11.33
C ASN A 369 -8.20 14.14 10.36
N PHE A 370 -7.24 13.24 10.26
CA PHE A 370 -6.20 13.31 9.25
C PHE A 370 -6.82 13.28 7.85
N THR A 371 -6.36 14.16 6.96
CA THR A 371 -6.94 14.33 5.63
C THR A 371 -5.93 14.02 4.54
N PHE A 372 -6.30 13.20 3.56
CA PHE A 372 -5.51 13.02 2.34
C PHE A 372 -6.20 13.69 1.16
N LEU A 373 -5.48 14.53 0.43
CA LEU A 373 -6.02 15.36 -0.64
C LEU A 373 -5.28 15.15 -1.95
N SER A 374 -6.03 15.09 -3.03
CA SER A 374 -5.50 15.02 -4.40
C SER A 374 -5.69 16.35 -5.10
N SER A 375 -4.57 17.00 -5.43
CA SER A 375 -4.52 18.19 -6.27
C SER A 375 -4.58 17.79 -7.74
N ILE A 376 -5.58 18.31 -8.44
CA ILE A 376 -5.90 17.92 -9.81
C ILE A 376 -5.98 19.16 -10.69
N HIS A 377 -5.40 19.07 -11.87
CA HIS A 377 -5.76 19.94 -12.98
C HIS A 377 -6.53 19.14 -14.03
N SER A 378 -7.71 19.58 -14.43
CA SER A 378 -8.63 18.85 -15.32
C SER A 378 -7.95 18.31 -16.58
N ASN A 379 -7.33 19.19 -17.38
CA ASN A 379 -6.69 18.78 -18.64
C ASN A 379 -5.52 17.79 -18.43
N LEU A 380 -4.68 18.04 -17.43
CA LEU A 380 -3.56 17.14 -17.11
C LEU A 380 -4.04 15.77 -16.65
N LEU A 381 -5.17 15.73 -15.95
CA LEU A 381 -5.80 14.49 -15.53
C LEU A 381 -6.31 13.73 -16.75
N VAL A 382 -7.13 14.36 -17.59
CA VAL A 382 -7.70 13.75 -18.81
C VAL A 382 -6.59 13.18 -19.72
N ASP A 383 -5.53 13.96 -19.97
CA ASP A 383 -4.37 13.52 -20.76
C ASP A 383 -3.60 12.37 -20.10
N GLY A 384 -3.54 12.37 -18.77
CA GLY A 384 -2.86 11.34 -18.01
C GLY A 384 -3.62 10.01 -18.05
N LEU A 385 -4.93 10.05 -17.88
CA LEU A 385 -5.80 8.88 -17.81
C LEU A 385 -5.80 8.05 -19.08
N SER A 386 -5.77 8.71 -20.24
CA SER A 386 -5.71 8.03 -21.54
C SER A 386 -4.44 7.17 -21.70
N THR A 387 -3.39 7.44 -20.92
CA THR A 387 -2.10 6.75 -20.97
C THR A 387 -1.81 5.88 -19.75
N GLN A 388 -2.74 5.77 -18.80
CA GLN A 388 -2.55 4.99 -17.57
C GLN A 388 -2.68 3.48 -17.80
N VAL A 389 -1.65 2.76 -17.33
CA VAL A 389 -1.55 1.30 -17.35
C VAL A 389 -1.41 0.80 -15.90
N GLY A 390 -2.19 -0.19 -15.49
CA GLY A 390 -2.17 -0.77 -14.13
C GLY A 390 -3.56 -0.90 -13.48
N TRP A 391 -3.64 -1.65 -12.37
CA TRP A 391 -4.89 -2.04 -11.69
C TRP A 391 -5.40 -0.97 -10.71
N GLY A 392 -4.49 -0.20 -10.12
CA GLY A 392 -4.69 0.57 -8.88
C GLY A 392 -5.11 2.00 -9.00
N HIS A 393 -5.41 2.49 -10.19
CA HIS A 393 -5.78 3.89 -10.35
C HIS A 393 -7.29 4.04 -10.09
N ILE A 394 -7.65 4.02 -8.80
CA ILE A 394 -8.95 4.47 -8.26
C ILE A 394 -9.47 5.71 -9.00
N TRP A 395 -8.56 6.62 -9.34
CA TRP A 395 -8.84 7.87 -10.03
C TRP A 395 -9.18 7.74 -11.49
N ASN A 396 -8.93 6.59 -12.14
CA ASN A 396 -9.41 6.29 -13.49
C ASN A 396 -10.94 6.15 -13.56
N ARG A 397 -11.61 6.09 -12.41
CA ARG A 397 -13.06 6.00 -12.34
C ARG A 397 -13.74 7.26 -11.82
N TYR A 398 -12.97 8.16 -11.20
CA TYR A 398 -13.35 9.57 -11.01
C TYR A 398 -13.07 10.42 -12.25
N ALA A 399 -12.94 9.76 -13.40
CA ALA A 399 -12.23 10.24 -14.58
C ALA A 399 -12.97 9.99 -15.90
N GLY A 400 -14.27 9.69 -15.80
CA GLY A 400 -15.20 10.08 -16.87
C GLY A 400 -15.18 11.62 -17.06
N PRO A 401 -16.26 12.26 -17.51
CA PRO A 401 -16.33 13.74 -17.60
C PRO A 401 -16.28 14.48 -16.23
N LEU A 402 -15.45 14.03 -15.29
CA LEU A 402 -15.54 14.10 -13.84
C LEU A 402 -14.43 14.93 -13.17
N SER A 403 -13.71 15.76 -13.93
CA SER A 403 -13.33 17.05 -13.37
C SER A 403 -14.58 17.92 -13.47
N CYS A 404 -15.07 18.53 -12.38
CA CYS A 404 -16.12 19.54 -12.47
C CYS A 404 -15.82 20.49 -13.64
N GLN A 405 -16.65 20.47 -14.70
CA GLN A 405 -16.29 21.04 -16.01
C GLN A 405 -15.87 22.52 -15.94
N ARG A 406 -16.32 23.22 -14.91
CA ARG A 406 -16.04 24.65 -14.66
C ARG A 406 -14.99 24.90 -13.58
N GLN A 407 -14.29 23.88 -13.08
CA GLN A 407 -13.25 23.98 -12.06
C GLN A 407 -11.96 23.34 -12.58
N PRO A 408 -11.06 24.11 -13.22
CA PRO A 408 -9.84 23.55 -13.77
C PRO A 408 -8.86 23.08 -12.69
N HIS A 409 -8.82 23.75 -11.53
CA HIS A 409 -8.02 23.37 -10.37
C HIS A 409 -8.94 22.78 -9.30
N GLN A 410 -8.69 21.53 -8.92
CA GLN A 410 -9.50 20.81 -7.94
C GLN A 410 -8.62 20.26 -6.82
N CYS A 411 -9.22 20.16 -5.63
CA CYS A 411 -8.61 19.59 -4.44
C CYS A 411 -9.60 18.59 -3.85
N ALA A 412 -9.42 17.31 -4.18
CA ALA A 412 -10.37 16.26 -3.86
C ALA A 412 -9.97 15.51 -2.58
N LEU A 413 -10.92 15.28 -1.68
CA LEU A 413 -10.74 14.35 -0.58
C LEU A 413 -10.43 12.96 -1.14
N THR A 414 -9.37 12.37 -0.63
CA THR A 414 -8.87 11.06 -1.03
C THR A 414 -8.95 10.12 0.17
N PRO A 415 -9.61 8.96 0.05
CA PRO A 415 -9.61 7.97 1.11
C PRO A 415 -8.21 7.36 1.30
N LEU A 416 -7.82 7.13 2.56
CA LEU A 416 -6.56 6.44 2.92
C LEU A 416 -6.54 5.00 2.42
N LEU A 417 -7.70 4.33 2.47
CA LEU A 417 -7.95 3.06 1.81
C LEU A 417 -8.80 3.29 0.56
N PRO A 418 -8.20 3.33 -0.65
CA PRO A 418 -8.91 3.69 -1.87
C PRO A 418 -9.94 2.63 -2.28
N PRO A 419 -11.20 2.94 -2.63
CA PRO A 419 -12.11 1.96 -3.23
C PRO A 419 -11.53 1.21 -4.44
N ALA A 420 -11.91 -0.06 -4.57
CA ALA A 420 -11.59 -0.98 -5.66
C ALA A 420 -12.79 -1.20 -6.59
N TRP A 421 -12.71 -2.14 -7.56
CA TRP A 421 -13.83 -2.41 -8.50
C TRP A 421 -15.10 -2.77 -7.74
N TRP A 422 -16.23 -2.21 -8.20
CA TRP A 422 -17.58 -2.34 -7.61
C TRP A 422 -17.65 -2.09 -6.10
N ASP A 423 -16.95 -1.05 -5.62
CA ASP A 423 -17.11 -0.49 -4.28
C ASP A 423 -18.03 0.74 -4.31
N GLY A 424 -19.14 0.70 -3.56
CA GLY A 424 -20.14 1.78 -3.56
C GLY A 424 -20.95 1.89 -4.87
N GLN A 425 -21.99 2.73 -4.85
CA GLN A 425 -22.88 2.94 -6.01
C GLN A 425 -22.26 3.77 -7.14
N TRP A 426 -21.19 4.50 -6.86
CA TRP A 426 -20.59 5.44 -7.78
C TRP A 426 -19.40 4.77 -8.43
N GLN A 427 -19.48 4.52 -9.75
CA GLN A 427 -18.41 4.47 -10.75
C GLN A 427 -18.87 3.60 -11.93
N SER A 428 -19.23 4.19 -13.07
CA SER A 428 -19.37 3.41 -14.31
C SER A 428 -17.98 2.94 -14.75
N PRO A 429 -17.68 1.63 -14.71
CA PRO A 429 -16.38 1.15 -15.14
C PRO A 429 -16.19 1.43 -16.63
N ILE A 430 -14.98 1.87 -17.01
CA ILE A 430 -14.67 2.06 -18.42
C ILE A 430 -14.70 0.71 -19.16
N PRO A 431 -14.90 0.67 -20.49
CA PRO A 431 -15.03 -0.59 -21.22
C PRO A 431 -13.86 -1.56 -21.03
N ARG A 432 -12.64 -1.05 -20.86
CA ARG A 432 -11.45 -1.87 -20.53
C ARG A 432 -11.64 -2.63 -19.22
N ASP A 433 -12.09 -1.92 -18.18
CA ASP A 433 -12.28 -2.48 -16.86
C ASP A 433 -13.43 -3.50 -16.89
N VAL A 434 -14.56 -3.18 -17.55
CA VAL A 434 -15.68 -4.13 -17.75
C VAL A 434 -15.20 -5.44 -18.39
N ARG A 435 -14.44 -5.36 -19.49
CA ARG A 435 -13.88 -6.55 -20.14
C ARG A 435 -13.00 -7.35 -19.18
N ARG A 436 -12.15 -6.66 -18.42
CA ARG A 436 -11.29 -7.32 -17.44
C ARG A 436 -12.09 -8.02 -16.36
N LEU A 437 -13.15 -7.39 -15.83
CA LEU A 437 -14.02 -8.01 -14.83
C LEU A 437 -14.71 -9.27 -15.35
N LEU A 438 -15.14 -9.26 -16.61
CA LEU A 438 -15.71 -10.44 -17.27
C LEU A 438 -14.71 -11.61 -17.31
N GLU A 439 -13.41 -11.35 -17.48
CA GLU A 439 -12.36 -12.39 -17.44
C GLU A 439 -12.21 -13.03 -16.05
N TYR A 440 -12.60 -12.33 -14.97
CA TYR A 440 -12.70 -12.89 -13.61
C TYR A 440 -14.07 -13.54 -13.32
N GLY A 441 -14.98 -13.61 -14.31
CA GLY A 441 -16.34 -14.10 -14.12
C GLY A 441 -17.28 -13.09 -13.48
N VAL A 442 -16.91 -11.81 -13.41
CA VAL A 442 -17.74 -10.74 -12.86
C VAL A 442 -18.49 -10.07 -13.99
N ARG A 443 -19.81 -10.32 -14.06
CA ARG A 443 -20.71 -9.65 -14.99
C ARG A 443 -21.39 -8.47 -14.28
N LEU A 444 -21.42 -7.33 -14.95
CA LEU A 444 -22.13 -6.14 -14.49
C LEU A 444 -23.45 -5.97 -15.22
N SER A 445 -24.48 -5.50 -14.51
CA SER A 445 -25.75 -5.05 -15.08
C SER A 445 -25.57 -3.70 -15.80
N ASN A 446 -26.60 -3.27 -16.53
CA ASN A 446 -26.61 -1.94 -17.16
C ASN A 446 -26.52 -0.79 -16.13
N MET A 447 -26.85 -1.06 -14.86
CA MET A 447 -26.73 -0.13 -13.74
C MET A 447 -25.39 -0.26 -13.00
N GLY A 448 -24.49 -1.14 -13.46
CA GLY A 448 -23.17 -1.36 -12.84
C GLY A 448 -23.18 -2.32 -11.65
N GLU A 449 -24.29 -2.98 -11.37
CA GLU A 449 -24.41 -3.95 -10.27
C GLU A 449 -23.82 -5.31 -10.66
N VAL A 450 -23.18 -6.00 -9.70
CA VAL A 450 -22.60 -7.32 -9.94
C VAL A 450 -23.69 -8.40 -9.93
N ASP A 451 -23.71 -9.24 -10.97
CA ASP A 451 -24.52 -10.47 -10.98
C ASP A 451 -23.83 -11.55 -10.12
N GLU A 452 -24.13 -11.57 -8.82
CA GLU A 452 -23.55 -12.53 -7.89
C GLU A 452 -23.88 -14.00 -8.25
N LYS A 453 -25.06 -14.26 -8.83
CA LYS A 453 -25.44 -15.62 -9.25
C LYS A 453 -24.55 -16.10 -10.38
N HIS A 454 -24.27 -15.23 -11.35
CA HIS A 454 -23.33 -15.52 -12.42
C HIS A 454 -21.91 -15.77 -11.88
N LEU A 455 -21.42 -14.91 -10.97
CA LEU A 455 -20.09 -15.09 -10.37
C LEU A 455 -19.98 -16.43 -9.62
N VAL A 456 -20.99 -16.81 -8.83
CA VAL A 456 -21.02 -18.11 -8.14
C VAL A 456 -21.04 -19.26 -9.14
N SER A 457 -21.83 -19.16 -10.22
CA SER A 457 -21.87 -20.17 -11.29
C SER A 457 -20.52 -20.30 -12.00
N HIS A 458 -19.88 -19.16 -12.32
CA HIS A 458 -18.55 -19.12 -12.90
C HIS A 458 -17.55 -19.86 -12.00
N CYS A 459 -17.50 -19.50 -10.72
CA CYS A 459 -16.60 -20.14 -9.75
C CYS A 459 -16.83 -21.66 -9.60
N ARG A 460 -18.08 -22.15 -9.71
CA ARG A 460 -18.38 -23.59 -9.69
C ARG A 460 -17.93 -24.33 -10.95
N SER A 461 -18.06 -23.70 -12.12
CA SER A 461 -17.67 -24.29 -13.40
C SER A 461 -16.17 -24.24 -13.68
N ARG A 462 -15.45 -23.37 -12.95
CA ARG A 462 -14.05 -23.10 -13.16
C ARG A 462 -13.19 -24.25 -12.63
N LYS A 463 -12.22 -24.69 -13.44
CA LYS A 463 -11.19 -25.63 -12.98
C LYS A 463 -10.23 -24.93 -12.01
N ASP A 464 -9.92 -25.55 -10.88
CA ASP A 464 -8.91 -25.05 -9.93
C ASP A 464 -7.54 -25.06 -10.62
N HIS A 465 -6.99 -23.88 -10.88
CA HIS A 465 -5.64 -23.73 -11.40
C HIS A 465 -4.69 -23.55 -10.21
N VAL A 466 -3.74 -24.49 -10.04
CA VAL A 466 -2.78 -24.43 -8.93
C VAL A 466 -1.37 -24.56 -9.44
N LYS A 467 -0.64 -23.45 -9.40
CA LYS A 467 0.80 -23.43 -9.68
C LYS A 467 1.56 -23.70 -8.38
N ARG A 468 2.40 -24.74 -8.39
CA ARG A 468 3.23 -25.12 -7.23
C ARG A 468 4.71 -25.12 -7.57
N TYR A 469 5.52 -24.66 -6.63
CA TYR A 469 6.97 -24.72 -6.71
C TYR A 469 7.55 -25.36 -5.45
N HIS A 470 8.45 -26.32 -5.63
CA HIS A 470 9.23 -26.88 -4.55
C HIS A 470 10.28 -25.86 -4.09
N VAL A 471 10.26 -25.52 -2.80
CA VAL A 471 11.26 -24.62 -2.19
C VAL A 471 12.49 -25.41 -1.74
N LEU A 472 12.26 -26.64 -1.33
CA LEU A 472 13.25 -27.67 -1.04
C LEU A 472 12.91 -28.91 -1.87
N PRO A 473 13.90 -29.73 -2.26
CA PRO A 473 13.63 -31.01 -2.90
C PRO A 473 12.68 -31.85 -2.03
N PRO A 474 11.66 -32.50 -2.62
CA PRO A 474 10.77 -33.37 -1.88
C PRO A 474 11.55 -34.54 -1.28
N TYR A 475 11.12 -35.00 -0.10
CA TYR A 475 11.78 -36.15 0.52
C TYR A 475 11.42 -37.43 -0.25
N LYS A 476 12.41 -38.04 -0.90
CA LYS A 476 12.27 -39.37 -1.51
C LYS A 476 12.44 -40.41 -0.41
N ASN A 477 11.37 -41.14 -0.11
CA ASN A 477 11.46 -42.24 0.85
C ASN A 477 12.01 -43.48 0.13
N PRO A 478 13.21 -43.98 0.47
CA PRO A 478 13.82 -45.10 -0.25
C PRO A 478 13.07 -46.44 -0.10
N GLY A 479 12.06 -46.53 0.78
CA GLY A 479 11.18 -47.70 0.92
C GLY A 479 9.88 -47.66 0.12
N ARG A 480 9.69 -46.68 -0.77
CA ARG A 480 8.55 -46.61 -1.72
C ARG A 480 9.09 -46.41 -3.13
N THR A 481 9.56 -47.50 -3.74
CA THR A 481 9.75 -47.65 -5.18
C THR A 481 9.07 -48.93 -5.61
#